data_AF-A0A944GQN4-F1
#
_entry.id   AF-A0A944GQN4-F1
#
_cell.length_a   1.000
_cell.length_b   1.000
_cell.length_c   1.000
_cell.angle_alpha   90.00
_cell.angle_beta   90.00
_cell.angle_gamma   90.00
#
_symmetry.space_group_name_H-M   'P 1'
#
loop_
_entity.id
_entity.type
_entity.pdbx_description
1 polymer ?
#
loop_
_entity_poly.entity_id
_entity_poly.type
_entity_poly.pdbx_seq_one_letter_code
_entity_poly.pdbx_strand_id
1 'polypeptide(L)'
;HGAVIGYKYFDFGLDNGNGRMFFSADIKGMGADCTVHIRIDGEDGQEIGSLKVGHADGVYKTEVKAVSGRHSLFLTVEAPYEGWTADFFKDRPLFALKKFVFTK
;
A
#
# COMPACT_ATOMS: atom_id res chain seq x y z
N HIS A 1 3.37 -14.65 1.06
CA HIS A 1 2.27 -13.81 1.58
C HIS A 1 2.79 -13.03 2.77
N GLY A 2 2.73 -11.70 2.69
CA GLY A 2 3.26 -10.80 3.71
C GLY A 2 2.19 -10.28 4.68
N ALA A 3 2.48 -9.17 5.36
CA ALA A 3 1.56 -8.53 6.28
C ALA A 3 0.39 -7.83 5.55
N VAL A 4 -0.72 -7.68 6.28
CA VAL A 4 -1.94 -7.00 5.80
C VAL A 4 -2.37 -5.96 6.82
N ILE A 5 -2.64 -4.74 6.34
CA ILE A 5 -3.24 -3.67 7.13
C ILE A 5 -4.63 -3.39 6.55
N GLY A 6 -5.67 -3.50 7.38
CA GLY A 6 -7.05 -3.40 6.94
C GLY A 6 -7.86 -2.35 7.71
N TYR A 7 -8.67 -1.58 6.98
CA TYR A 7 -9.71 -0.70 7.52
C TYR A 7 -11.07 -1.19 7.02
N LYS A 8 -11.94 -1.61 7.94
CA LYS A 8 -13.27 -2.16 7.57
C LYS A 8 -14.16 -1.15 6.84
N TYR A 9 -14.02 0.13 7.18
CA TYR A 9 -14.86 1.21 6.67
C TYR A 9 -14.00 2.46 6.44
N PHE A 10 -13.40 2.55 5.26
CA PHE A 10 -12.67 3.73 4.81
C PHE A 10 -13.54 4.57 3.88
N ASP A 11 -13.62 5.87 4.15
CA ASP A 11 -14.40 6.81 3.34
C ASP A 11 -13.48 7.56 2.38
N PHE A 12 -13.59 7.27 1.09
CA PHE A 12 -12.81 7.93 0.04
C PHE A 12 -13.40 9.29 -0.37
N GLY A 13 -14.50 9.72 0.28
CA GLY A 13 -15.19 10.96 -0.04
C GLY A 13 -15.85 10.94 -1.42
N LEU A 14 -16.23 12.12 -1.91
CA LEU A 14 -16.80 12.30 -3.25
C LEU A 14 -15.68 12.49 -4.29
N ASP A 15 -15.94 12.16 -5.55
CA ASP A 15 -15.06 12.51 -6.65
C ASP A 15 -15.48 13.87 -7.22
N ASN A 16 -14.86 14.92 -6.67
CA ASN A 16 -15.04 16.29 -7.13
C ASN A 16 -13.83 16.76 -7.96
N GLY A 17 -12.89 15.85 -8.25
CA GLY A 17 -11.63 16.13 -8.92
C GLY A 17 -11.71 15.87 -10.42
N ASN A 18 -10.55 15.71 -11.06
CA ASN A 18 -10.43 15.38 -12.48
C ASN A 18 -10.41 13.87 -12.75
N GLY A 19 -10.94 13.05 -11.84
CA GLY A 19 -10.91 11.60 -11.91
C GLY A 19 -9.55 10.97 -11.59
N ARG A 20 -8.58 11.75 -11.10
CA ARG A 20 -7.29 11.25 -10.61
C ARG A 20 -7.30 11.13 -9.10
N MET A 21 -6.66 10.09 -8.60
CA MET A 21 -6.47 9.90 -7.16
C MET A 21 -5.06 9.39 -6.91
N PHE A 22 -4.43 9.85 -5.84
CA PHE A 22 -3.10 9.41 -5.45
C PHE A 22 -3.12 8.84 -4.05
N PHE A 23 -2.40 7.74 -3.85
CA PHE A 23 -2.06 7.23 -2.54
C PHE A 23 -0.66 7.72 -2.18
N SER A 24 -0.49 8.32 -1.01
CA SER A 24 0.80 8.73 -0.47
C SER A 24 0.99 8.15 0.94
N ALA A 25 2.15 7.56 1.20
CA ALA A 25 2.48 6.94 2.48
C ALA A 25 3.81 7.47 3.04
N ASP A 26 3.82 7.92 4.29
CA ASP A 26 5.02 8.24 5.05
C ASP A 26 5.54 6.95 5.69
N ILE A 27 6.73 6.54 5.24
CA ILE A 27 7.33 5.26 5.54
C ILE A 27 8.67 5.49 6.25
N LYS A 28 8.95 4.65 7.25
CA LYS A 28 10.31 4.37 7.71
C LYS A 28 10.82 3.12 7.00
N GLY A 29 11.82 3.28 6.15
CA GLY A 29 12.44 2.18 5.43
C GLY A 29 13.28 1.30 6.36
N MET A 30 13.28 0.00 6.13
CA MET A 30 14.04 -0.97 6.94
C MET A 30 15.08 -1.71 6.10
N GLY A 31 15.53 -1.10 4.98
CA GLY A 31 16.54 -1.66 4.10
C GLY A 31 16.04 -2.79 3.20
N ALA A 32 14.73 -2.95 3.00
CA ALA A 32 14.14 -3.94 2.11
C ALA A 32 13.23 -3.29 1.06
N ASP A 33 13.11 -3.95 -0.08
CA ASP A 33 12.18 -3.62 -1.14
C ASP A 33 10.88 -4.41 -0.96
N CYS A 34 9.75 -3.76 -1.22
CA CYS A 34 8.48 -4.45 -1.30
C CYS A 34 7.49 -3.67 -2.16
N THR A 35 6.42 -4.36 -2.56
CA THR A 35 5.25 -3.75 -3.17
C THR A 35 4.11 -3.77 -2.17
N VAL A 36 3.56 -2.59 -1.90
CA VAL A 36 2.31 -2.43 -1.15
C VAL A 36 1.18 -2.33 -2.16
N HIS A 37 0.31 -3.33 -2.17
CA HIS A 37 -0.88 -3.37 -3.00
C HIS A 37 -2.04 -2.71 -2.26
N ILE A 38 -2.71 -1.76 -2.92
CA ILE A 38 -3.87 -1.06 -2.38
C ILE A 38 -5.14 -1.68 -2.96
N ARG A 39 -5.91 -2.37 -2.11
CA ARG A 39 -7.13 -3.10 -2.49
C ARG A 39 -8.35 -2.60 -1.74
N ILE A 40 -9.50 -2.73 -2.38
CA ILE A 40 -10.81 -2.42 -1.78
C ILE A 40 -11.71 -3.66 -1.78
N ASP A 41 -12.64 -3.68 -0.83
CA ASP A 41 -13.72 -4.69 -0.72
C ASP A 41 -13.26 -6.14 -0.50
N GLY A 42 -12.02 -6.33 -0.08
CA GLY A 42 -11.45 -7.60 0.34
C GLY A 42 -9.92 -7.59 0.29
N GLU A 43 -9.28 -8.50 1.03
CA GLU A 43 -7.83 -8.72 0.94
C GLU A 43 -7.40 -9.16 -0.47
N ASP A 44 -8.22 -10.01 -1.10
CA ASP A 44 -8.13 -10.41 -2.52
C ASP A 44 -9.12 -9.63 -3.40
N GLY A 45 -9.59 -8.48 -2.92
CA GLY A 45 -10.55 -7.63 -3.60
C GLY A 45 -9.94 -6.85 -4.77
N GLN A 46 -10.67 -5.85 -5.25
CA GLN A 46 -10.22 -5.08 -6.40
C GLN A 46 -8.97 -4.26 -6.05
N GLU A 47 -7.88 -4.48 -6.78
CA GLU A 47 -6.72 -3.58 -6.72
C GLU A 47 -7.04 -2.25 -7.39
N ILE A 48 -6.72 -1.16 -6.70
CA ILE A 48 -6.85 0.21 -7.21
C ILE A 48 -5.48 0.83 -7.51
N GLY A 49 -4.40 0.24 -7.02
CA GLY A 49 -3.04 0.54 -7.45
C GLY A 49 -2.02 -0.09 -6.52
N SER A 50 -0.74 0.19 -6.78
CA SER A 50 0.38 -0.36 -6.04
C SER A 50 1.47 0.68 -5.82
N LEU A 51 2.18 0.54 -4.70
CA LEU A 51 3.24 1.43 -4.27
C LEU A 51 4.52 0.61 -4.05
N LYS A 52 5.57 0.90 -4.83
CA LYS A 52 6.90 0.33 -4.59
C LYS A 52 7.58 1.09 -3.46
N VAL A 53 7.97 0.36 -2.43
CA VAL A 53 8.70 0.87 -1.27
C VAL A 53 10.13 0.35 -1.37
N GLY A 54 11.08 1.27 -1.30
CA GLY A 54 12.50 0.94 -1.30
C GLY A 54 13.12 1.04 0.09
N HIS A 55 14.45 1.02 0.13
CA HIS A 55 15.22 0.94 1.37
C HIS A 55 15.06 2.14 2.33
N ALA A 56 14.74 3.33 1.81
CA ALA A 56 14.88 4.59 2.53
C ALA A 56 13.57 5.07 3.17
N ASP A 57 13.72 5.87 4.22
CA ASP A 57 12.64 6.68 4.78
C ASP A 57 12.14 7.70 3.74
N GLY A 58 10.84 7.98 3.75
CA GLY A 58 10.29 9.01 2.89
C GLY A 58 8.79 8.92 2.67
N VAL A 59 8.28 9.87 1.88
CA VAL A 59 6.91 9.83 1.36
C VAL A 59 6.93 9.20 -0.02
N TYR A 60 6.36 8.00 -0.11
CA TYR A 60 6.19 7.28 -1.36
C TYR A 60 4.80 7.60 -1.91
N LYS A 61 4.69 7.84 -3.22
CA LYS A 61 3.44 8.24 -3.87
C LYS A 61 3.20 7.45 -5.16
N THR A 62 1.96 7.08 -5.40
CA THR A 62 1.51 6.40 -6.63
C THR A 62 0.13 6.90 -7.04
N GLU A 63 -0.15 6.88 -8.34
CA GLU A 63 -1.51 7.11 -8.85
C GLU A 63 -2.32 5.82 -8.71
N VAL A 64 -3.58 5.96 -8.30
CA VAL A 64 -4.52 4.85 -8.11
C VAL A 64 -5.80 5.16 -8.87
N LYS A 65 -6.55 4.12 -9.24
CA LYS A 65 -7.91 4.25 -9.78
C LYS A 65 -8.74 5.05 -8.79
N ALA A 66 -9.41 6.10 -9.26
CA ALA A 66 -10.31 6.91 -8.44
C ALA A 66 -11.46 6.07 -7.87
N VAL A 67 -11.71 6.23 -6.58
CA VAL A 67 -12.78 5.57 -5.82
C VAL A 67 -13.49 6.64 -5.00
N SER A 68 -14.79 6.45 -4.78
CA SER A 68 -15.62 7.35 -3.98
C SER A 68 -16.53 6.56 -3.06
N GLY A 69 -16.97 7.19 -1.99
CA GLY A 69 -17.82 6.55 -0.99
C GLY A 69 -17.03 5.60 -0.07
N ARG A 70 -17.77 4.69 0.56
CA ARG A 70 -17.27 3.86 1.64
C ARG A 70 -16.96 2.45 1.16
N HIS A 71 -15.72 2.03 1.36
CA HIS A 71 -15.22 0.69 1.06
C HIS A 71 -14.40 0.16 2.23
N SER A 72 -14.20 -1.15 2.29
CA SER A 72 -13.08 -1.65 3.09
C SER A 72 -11.78 -1.41 2.32
N LEU A 73 -10.69 -1.08 3.02
CA LEU A 73 -9.37 -0.83 2.45
C LEU A 73 -8.38 -1.84 3.01
N PHE A 74 -7.61 -2.48 2.12
CA PHE A 74 -6.56 -3.43 2.46
C PHE A 74 -5.25 -2.99 1.81
N LEU A 75 -4.20 -2.89 2.61
CA LEU A 75 -2.82 -2.75 2.16
C LEU A 75 -2.14 -4.09 2.37
N THR A 76 -1.89 -4.84 1.28
CA THR A 76 -1.16 -6.11 1.39
C THR A 76 0.26 -5.95 0.89
N VAL A 77 1.20 -6.64 1.54
CA VAL A 77 2.62 -6.48 1.26
C VAL A 77 3.17 -7.72 0.56
N GLU A 78 3.88 -7.49 -0.54
CA GLU A 78 4.61 -8.50 -1.29
C GLU A 78 6.10 -8.15 -1.32
N ALA A 79 6.94 -9.08 -0.90
CA ALA A 79 8.38 -8.95 -1.01
C ALA A 79 8.87 -9.69 -2.26
N PRO A 80 9.75 -9.09 -3.09
CA PRO A 80 10.19 -9.67 -4.36
C PRO A 80 11.31 -10.74 -4.18
N TYR A 81 11.51 -11.24 -2.97
CA TYR A 81 12.64 -12.13 -2.67
C TYR A 81 12.24 -13.59 -2.91
N GLU A 82 12.93 -14.21 -3.87
CA GLU A 82 12.76 -15.60 -4.25
C GLU A 82 14.08 -16.37 -4.12
N GLY A 83 14.01 -17.71 -4.11
CA GLY A 83 15.19 -18.58 -4.04
C GLY A 83 15.86 -18.59 -2.67
N TRP A 84 17.11 -19.09 -2.62
CA TRP A 84 17.84 -19.30 -1.35
C TRP A 84 18.13 -18.01 -0.58
N THR A 85 18.11 -16.85 -1.25
CA THR A 85 18.32 -15.56 -0.59
C THR A 85 17.05 -15.02 0.08
N ALA A 86 15.87 -15.55 -0.25
CA ALA A 86 14.61 -15.15 0.37
C ALA A 86 14.58 -15.42 1.88
N ASP A 87 15.25 -16.48 2.31
CA ASP A 87 15.33 -16.86 3.73
C ASP A 87 16.01 -15.79 4.60
N PHE A 88 16.88 -14.93 4.03
CA PHE A 88 17.47 -13.82 4.78
C PHE A 88 16.48 -12.71 5.11
N PHE A 89 15.39 -12.60 4.34
CA PHE A 89 14.35 -11.58 4.49
C PHE A 89 13.10 -12.12 5.19
N LYS A 90 13.02 -13.44 5.37
CA LYS A 90 11.97 -14.10 6.14
C LYS A 90 11.96 -13.51 7.55
N ASP A 91 10.76 -13.15 8.01
CA ASP A 91 10.50 -12.56 9.33
C ASP A 91 11.16 -11.20 9.63
N ARG A 92 11.75 -10.53 8.63
CA ARG A 92 12.24 -9.15 8.80
C ARG A 92 11.13 -8.12 8.60
N PRO A 93 11.10 -7.03 9.38
CA PRO A 93 10.27 -5.89 9.04
C PRO A 93 10.76 -5.29 7.71
N LEU A 94 9.86 -5.20 6.73
CA LEU A 94 10.18 -4.64 5.41
C LEU A 94 10.18 -3.11 5.44
N PHE A 95 9.24 -2.54 6.19
CA PHE A 95 9.10 -1.11 6.45
C PHE A 95 8.20 -0.87 7.67
N ALA A 96 8.12 0.36 8.16
CA ALA A 96 7.06 0.79 9.07
C ALA A 96 6.21 1.89 8.43
N LEU A 97 4.89 1.67 8.38
CA LEU A 97 3.92 2.65 7.91
C LEU A 97 3.61 3.64 9.03
N LYS A 98 3.91 4.93 8.85
CA LYS A 98 3.58 5.96 9.86
C LYS A 98 2.18 6.52 9.66
N LYS A 99 1.86 6.88 8.42
CA LYS A 99 0.58 7.45 7.99
C LYS A 99 0.44 7.34 6.48
N PHE A 100 -0.78 7.41 5.99
CA PHE A 100 -1.06 7.54 4.57
C PHE A 100 -2.24 8.49 4.34
N VAL A 101 -2.38 8.94 3.09
CA VAL A 101 -3.49 9.78 2.64
C VAL A 101 -3.85 9.46 1.20
N PHE A 102 -5.14 9.57 0.88
CA PHE A 102 -5.63 9.62 -0.49
C PHE A 102 -5.93 11.08 -0.86
N THR A 103 -5.45 11.54 -2.02
CA THR A 103 -5.71 12.91 -2.53
C THR A 103 -6.31 12.83 -3.92
N LYS A 104 -7.33 13.65 -4.20
CA LYS A 104 -7.97 13.83 -5.51
C LYS A 104 -7.66 15.22 -6.06
#